data_AF-A0A8C0X2N8-F1
#
_entry.id   AF-A0A8C0X2N8-F1
#
_cell.length_a   1.000
_cell.length_b   1.000
_cell.length_c   1.000
_cell.angle_alpha   90.00
_cell.angle_beta   90.00
_cell.angle_gamma   90.00
#
_symmetry.space_group_name_H-M   'P 1'
#
loop_
_entity.id
_entity.type
_entity.pdbx_description
1 polymer ?
#
loop_
_entity_poly.entity_id
_entity_poly.type
_entity_poly.pdbx_seq_one_letter_code
_entity_poly.pdbx_strand_id
1 'polypeptide(L)'
;LPHIYDILTIENLEYTVHPLELTVLLYHVCAACVDKKVYILIYNEQSSQWVTQDFELEISLDTFLVSRSLFSAMPDLVLWDKHRVYYCYQNFTLTGTIQTSTGEENLSVLSSGSNIHDVYVDYYGNIIVKMENNVMFYFKINIRDAVKLHFWMSETTKSLFFFSDSYHAYLVYVFDNGTVQPQDYPLNLEVQSVTYKSQDKCPYMAFHNNVFRVIYFLDKGENLSIWSQIVYPENTGLHTIVETYGPKVLAIAQDSHYEIALGYCTKTLSVTFTQIAQYELKPDYFKQQQKDSGLLVVQLRPSEYSKTCPIAQKVFEIAVGCNSNKAIRKVRYDWGKYGCPLRVDFREKFQPVIQVSDENGVYGDVDVNFIVWEIHGRDDYTFNSTMKQSGCLNEAQTWKTMMEMNENLPLDMVWGPENYRPCFSYAIGKPGDLSQPYEILNISNKNHLVWPTDHVGMYVFRAKVLDPNFSFCNLTAIFAVETIGVIPKPNVYLVAAFLFILMLVFFTILVLSYFHYQRIYRQYIYEPLHKPQNKQKKN
;
A
#
# COMPACT_ATOMS: atom_id res chain seq x y z
N LEU A 1 37.29 46.98 -12.81
CA LEU A 1 36.24 46.98 -11.77
C LEU A 1 35.83 45.52 -11.60
N PRO A 2 36.25 44.83 -10.52
CA PRO A 2 35.75 43.48 -10.29
C PRO A 2 34.26 43.63 -9.96
N HIS A 3 33.44 42.86 -10.65
CA HIS A 3 32.00 42.92 -10.46
C HIS A 3 31.66 42.41 -9.06
N ILE A 4 31.10 43.31 -8.27
CA ILE A 4 30.53 43.12 -6.94
C ILE A 4 29.17 42.47 -7.19
N TYR A 5 29.12 41.14 -7.21
CA TYR A 5 27.89 40.36 -7.40
C TYR A 5 27.50 39.67 -6.11
N ASP A 6 26.20 39.65 -5.83
CA ASP A 6 25.63 38.82 -4.77
C ASP A 6 25.72 37.34 -5.18
N ILE A 7 26.13 36.49 -4.24
CA ILE A 7 26.33 35.06 -4.47
C ILE A 7 25.32 34.29 -3.62
N LEU A 8 24.53 33.44 -4.26
CA LEU A 8 23.68 32.45 -3.61
C LEU A 8 24.25 31.06 -3.90
N THR A 9 24.43 30.23 -2.87
CA THR A 9 25.03 28.90 -3.03
C THR A 9 24.34 27.89 -2.12
N ILE A 10 24.28 26.64 -2.59
CA ILE A 10 23.78 25.50 -1.83
C ILE A 10 24.93 25.00 -0.95
N GLU A 11 24.75 25.04 0.36
CA GLU A 11 25.74 24.54 1.34
C GLU A 11 25.57 23.05 1.57
N ASN A 12 24.32 22.62 1.78
CA ASN A 12 23.98 21.25 2.09
C ASN A 12 22.62 20.85 1.51
N LEU A 13 22.47 19.54 1.28
CA LEU A 13 21.29 18.91 0.72
C LEU A 13 21.01 17.61 1.49
N GLU A 14 19.82 17.49 2.08
CA GLU A 14 19.46 16.33 2.91
C GLU A 14 17.99 15.95 2.68
N TYR A 15 17.69 14.65 2.62
CA TYR A 15 16.31 14.19 2.69
C TYR A 15 15.75 14.40 4.10
N THR A 16 14.51 14.85 4.20
CA THR A 16 13.85 14.97 5.50
C THR A 16 13.31 13.61 5.96
N VAL A 17 12.71 13.57 7.15
CA VAL A 17 11.98 12.39 7.62
C VAL A 17 10.73 12.13 6.78
N HIS A 18 10.19 13.14 6.10
CA HIS A 18 9.18 12.96 5.08
C HIS A 18 9.85 12.49 3.78
N PRO A 19 9.62 11.25 3.31
CA PRO A 19 10.43 10.64 2.24
C PRO A 19 10.35 11.33 0.88
N LEU A 20 9.36 12.20 0.67
CA LEU A 20 9.16 12.98 -0.56
C LEU A 20 9.65 14.43 -0.45
N GLU A 21 10.48 14.73 0.55
CA GLU A 21 10.97 16.08 0.81
C GLU A 21 12.48 16.16 0.99
N LEU A 22 13.01 17.25 0.46
CA LEU A 22 14.43 17.56 0.44
C LEU A 22 14.64 18.93 1.09
N THR A 23 15.43 18.97 2.16
CA THR A 23 15.88 20.22 2.77
C THR A 23 17.13 20.71 2.07
N VAL A 24 17.14 21.99 1.72
CA VAL A 24 18.25 22.71 1.10
C VAL A 24 18.67 23.84 2.01
N LEU A 25 19.94 23.80 2.43
CA LEU A 25 20.57 24.90 3.14
C LEU A 25 21.21 25.83 2.11
N LEU A 26 20.68 27.05 1.98
CA LEU A 26 21.25 28.08 1.11
C LEU A 26 22.00 29.10 1.94
N TYR A 27 23.13 29.58 1.43
CA TYR A 27 23.73 30.80 1.93
C TYR A 27 23.79 31.88 0.87
N HIS A 28 23.54 33.10 1.31
CA HIS A 28 23.59 34.32 0.52
C HIS A 28 24.70 35.22 1.06
N VAL A 29 25.65 35.58 0.19
CA VAL A 29 26.69 36.56 0.46
C VAL A 29 26.40 37.78 -0.38
N CYS A 30 26.08 38.90 0.27
CA CYS A 30 26.01 40.16 -0.44
C CYS A 30 27.42 40.67 -0.73
N ALA A 31 27.57 41.41 -1.82
CA ALA A 31 28.89 41.72 -2.35
C ALA A 31 29.76 42.68 -1.50
N ALA A 32 29.20 43.29 -0.44
CA ALA A 32 29.91 44.09 0.56
C ALA A 32 29.77 43.55 2.00
N CYS A 33 29.19 42.36 2.16
CA CYS A 33 28.90 41.77 3.47
C CYS A 33 30.14 41.08 4.06
N VAL A 34 30.28 41.17 5.38
CA VAL A 34 31.31 40.45 6.15
C VAL A 34 30.79 39.11 6.68
N ASP A 35 29.46 38.97 6.71
CA ASP A 35 28.71 37.79 7.13
C ASP A 35 27.89 37.25 5.96
N LYS A 36 27.58 35.95 6.01
CA LYS A 36 26.64 35.28 5.11
C LYS A 36 25.32 35.02 5.83
N LYS A 37 24.22 35.15 5.09
CA LYS A 37 22.88 34.82 5.57
C LYS A 37 22.50 33.43 5.11
N VAL A 38 22.02 32.62 6.04
CA VAL A 38 21.60 31.23 5.79
C VAL A 38 20.09 31.16 5.77
N TYR A 39 19.56 30.51 4.74
CA TYR A 39 18.14 30.26 4.52
C TYR A 39 17.91 28.76 4.36
N ILE A 40 16.70 28.32 4.69
CA ILE A 40 16.27 26.94 4.52
C ILE A 40 15.11 26.89 3.54
N LEU A 41 15.24 26.04 2.52
CA LEU A 41 14.14 25.70 1.62
C LEU A 41 13.85 24.21 1.71
N ILE A 42 12.58 23.88 1.53
CA ILE A 42 12.12 22.50 1.40
C ILE A 42 11.53 22.34 0.00
N TYR A 43 12.04 21.37 -0.74
CA TYR A 43 11.44 20.93 -2.00
C TYR A 43 10.58 19.71 -1.74
N ASN A 44 9.33 19.77 -2.18
CA ASN A 44 8.39 18.66 -2.10
C ASN A 44 8.25 18.01 -3.48
N GLU A 45 8.72 16.77 -3.61
CA GLU A 45 8.76 16.03 -4.87
C GLU A 45 7.34 15.73 -5.41
N GLN A 46 6.38 15.49 -4.52
CA GLN A 46 4.99 15.17 -4.89
C GLN A 46 4.28 16.34 -5.59
N SER A 47 4.45 17.54 -5.03
CA SER A 47 3.84 18.77 -5.56
C SER A 47 4.74 19.51 -6.55
N SER A 48 6.02 19.15 -6.63
CA SER A 48 7.06 19.86 -7.37
C SER A 48 7.17 21.34 -6.97
N GLN A 49 6.99 21.65 -5.68
CA GLN A 49 7.01 23.01 -5.15
C GLN A 49 8.17 23.23 -4.17
N TRP A 50 8.70 24.46 -4.19
CA TRP A 50 9.67 24.95 -3.24
C TRP A 50 8.97 25.79 -2.17
N VAL A 51 9.28 25.53 -0.91
CA VAL A 51 8.76 26.30 0.23
C VAL A 51 9.94 26.85 1.02
N THR A 52 10.09 28.17 1.01
CA THR A 52 11.02 28.87 1.90
C THR A 52 10.50 28.80 3.33
N GLN A 53 11.36 28.36 4.25
CA GLN A 53 11.03 28.28 5.66
C GLN A 53 11.26 29.63 6.35
N ASP A 54 10.55 29.89 7.44
CA ASP A 54 10.74 31.08 8.26
C ASP A 54 12.00 30.91 9.14
N PHE A 55 13.16 30.94 8.48
CA PHE A 55 14.46 30.77 9.09
C PHE A 55 15.48 31.69 8.43
N GLU A 56 16.16 32.49 9.24
CA GLU A 56 17.29 33.31 8.84
C GLU A 56 18.36 33.26 9.94
N LEU A 57 19.59 32.95 9.55
CA LEU A 57 20.73 32.95 10.46
C LEU A 57 21.91 33.68 9.82
N GLU A 58 22.50 34.63 10.54
CA GLU A 58 23.67 35.38 10.11
C GLU A 58 24.93 34.79 10.76
N ILE A 59 25.89 34.35 9.94
CA ILE A 59 27.14 33.74 10.38
C ILE A 59 28.33 34.28 9.58
N SER A 60 29.53 34.19 10.14
CA SER A 60 30.74 34.62 9.43
C SER A 60 30.98 33.79 8.17
N LEU A 61 31.66 34.40 7.18
CA LEU A 61 31.93 33.79 5.88
C LEU A 61 32.67 32.43 5.97
N ASP A 62 33.55 32.26 6.96
CA ASP A 62 34.36 31.06 7.15
C ASP A 62 33.63 29.94 7.90
N THR A 63 32.40 30.20 8.38
CA THR A 63 31.61 29.22 9.14
C THR A 63 30.90 28.26 8.19
N PHE A 64 31.04 26.96 8.44
CA PHE A 64 30.30 25.92 7.73
C PHE A 64 29.26 25.30 8.66
N LEU A 65 28.03 25.15 8.18
CA LEU A 65 26.93 24.53 8.92
C LEU A 65 26.67 23.11 8.43
N VAL A 66 26.55 22.19 9.38
CA VAL A 66 26.03 20.85 9.14
C VAL A 66 24.59 20.81 9.65
N SER A 67 23.70 20.18 8.88
CA SER A 67 22.31 19.94 9.27
C SER A 67 22.07 18.46 9.56
N ARG A 68 21.09 18.19 10.43
CA ARG A 68 20.50 16.87 10.56
C ARG A 68 19.01 16.98 10.86
N SER A 69 18.19 16.32 10.06
CA SER A 69 16.75 16.23 10.33
C SER A 69 16.46 15.38 11.56
N LEU A 70 15.48 15.79 12.35
CA LEU A 70 15.04 15.10 13.55
C LEU A 70 13.86 14.21 13.24
N PHE A 71 13.75 13.09 13.97
CA PHE A 71 12.66 12.14 13.82
C PHE A 71 11.32 12.71 14.33
N SER A 72 10.67 13.54 13.50
CA SER A 72 9.47 14.34 13.76
C SER A 72 8.54 14.30 12.54
N ALA A 73 7.24 14.52 12.73
CA ALA A 73 6.34 14.68 11.58
C ALA A 73 6.54 16.03 10.89
N MET A 74 6.88 17.06 11.66
CA MET A 74 7.20 18.40 11.15
C MET A 74 8.67 18.45 10.68
N PRO A 75 9.04 19.38 9.79
CA PRO A 75 10.42 19.55 9.33
C PRO A 75 11.27 20.19 10.44
N ASP A 76 11.55 19.41 11.46
CA ASP A 76 12.38 19.78 12.60
C ASP A 76 13.82 19.33 12.34
N LEU A 77 14.78 20.17 12.67
CA LEU A 77 16.19 19.89 12.45
C LEU A 77 17.08 20.54 13.51
N VAL A 78 18.30 20.03 13.60
CA VAL A 78 19.40 20.71 14.29
C VAL A 78 20.46 21.10 13.28
N LEU A 79 21.09 22.25 13.51
CA LEU A 79 22.23 22.74 12.77
C LEU A 79 23.40 22.90 13.73
N TRP A 80 24.63 22.74 13.28
CA TRP A 80 25.77 23.10 14.11
C TRP A 80 26.93 23.62 13.28
N ASP A 81 27.68 24.52 13.89
CA ASP A 81 29.00 24.94 13.42
C ASP A 81 30.09 24.26 14.27
N LYS A 82 31.30 24.83 14.30
CA LYS A 82 32.42 24.29 15.09
C LYS A 82 32.23 24.41 16.61
N HIS A 83 31.32 25.24 17.07
CA HIS A 83 31.24 25.74 18.45
C HIS A 83 29.83 25.74 19.04
N ARG A 84 28.79 25.87 18.22
CA ARG A 84 27.40 26.08 18.60
C ARG A 84 26.50 25.07 17.91
N VAL A 85 25.41 24.74 18.59
CA VAL A 85 24.31 23.94 18.03
C VAL A 85 23.06 24.80 18.04
N TYR A 86 22.38 24.88 16.90
CA TYR A 86 21.13 25.57 16.69
C TYR A 86 20.00 24.56 16.57
N TYR A 87 18.82 24.91 17.06
CA TYR A 87 17.62 24.10 16.93
C TYR A 87 16.57 24.81 16.08
N CYS A 88 15.84 24.02 15.30
CA CYS A 88 14.65 24.44 14.58
C CYS A 88 13.56 23.40 14.88
N TYR A 89 12.62 23.76 15.75
CA TYR A 89 11.55 22.87 16.20
C TYR A 89 10.18 23.41 15.79
N GLN A 90 9.20 22.51 15.73
CA GLN A 90 7.80 22.80 15.46
C GLN A 90 7.63 23.61 14.17
N ASN A 91 8.19 23.09 13.07
CA ASN A 91 8.11 23.72 11.75
C ASN A 91 8.61 25.18 11.76
N PHE A 92 9.83 25.39 12.29
CA PHE A 92 10.52 26.68 12.37
C PHE A 92 9.84 27.75 13.24
N THR A 93 8.77 27.43 13.97
CA THR A 93 8.15 28.38 14.92
C THR A 93 9.00 28.60 16.17
N LEU A 94 9.87 27.64 16.50
CA LEU A 94 10.82 27.72 17.61
C LEU A 94 12.24 27.52 17.10
N THR A 95 13.00 28.61 17.06
CA THR A 95 14.39 28.61 16.63
C THR A 95 15.29 29.26 17.68
N GLY A 96 16.55 28.84 17.74
CA GLY A 96 17.53 29.43 18.63
C GLY A 96 18.80 28.60 18.76
N THR A 97 19.68 29.00 19.68
CA THR A 97 20.92 28.30 20.02
C THR A 97 20.72 27.45 21.28
N ILE A 98 21.25 26.23 21.28
CA ILE A 98 21.30 25.39 22.47
C ILE A 98 22.21 26.04 23.50
N GLN A 99 21.65 26.31 24.69
CA GLN A 99 22.38 26.86 25.83
C GLN A 99 22.77 25.75 26.79
N THR A 100 23.85 25.91 27.54
CA THR A 100 24.11 24.99 28.66
C THR A 100 23.43 25.46 29.93
N SER A 101 23.44 24.64 30.98
CA SER A 101 22.92 25.03 32.30
C SER A 101 23.59 26.28 32.90
N THR A 102 24.75 26.69 32.38
CA THR A 102 25.45 27.94 32.77
C THR A 102 25.08 29.14 31.90
N GLY A 103 24.20 28.96 30.90
CA GLY A 103 23.84 29.98 29.91
C GLY A 103 24.84 30.11 28.75
N GLU A 104 25.89 29.27 28.70
CA GLU A 104 26.87 29.32 27.62
C GLU A 104 26.34 28.66 26.36
N GLU A 105 26.37 29.39 25.25
CA GLU A 105 26.00 28.92 23.91
C GLU A 105 27.20 28.33 23.15
N ASN A 106 28.41 28.81 23.45
CA ASN A 106 29.63 28.31 22.84
C ASN A 106 30.17 27.10 23.61
N LEU A 107 29.90 25.90 23.11
CA LEU A 107 30.31 24.64 23.73
C LEU A 107 31.83 24.48 23.78
N SER A 108 32.57 25.19 22.94
CA SER A 108 34.04 25.22 22.96
C SER A 108 34.59 25.78 24.27
N VAL A 109 33.93 26.79 24.84
CA VAL A 109 34.30 27.40 26.13
C VAL A 109 34.27 26.35 27.25
N LEU A 110 33.29 25.45 27.20
CA LEU A 110 33.08 24.40 28.20
C LEU A 110 33.83 23.08 27.89
N SER A 111 34.59 23.05 26.80
CA SER A 111 35.36 21.90 26.34
C SER A 111 36.81 22.27 26.01
N SER A 112 37.38 23.21 26.77
CA SER A 112 38.80 23.58 26.68
C SER A 112 39.23 24.09 25.29
N GLY A 113 38.34 24.77 24.57
CA GLY A 113 38.62 25.30 23.23
C GLY A 113 38.49 24.27 22.11
N SER A 114 37.94 23.08 22.37
CA SER A 114 37.72 22.04 21.36
C SER A 114 36.61 22.43 20.38
N ASN A 115 36.65 21.86 19.17
CA ASN A 115 35.53 21.96 18.23
C ASN A 115 34.54 20.82 18.42
N ILE A 116 33.33 21.02 17.93
CA ILE A 116 32.33 19.97 17.74
C ILE A 116 32.85 19.01 16.66
N HIS A 117 32.91 17.72 17.00
CA HIS A 117 33.27 16.67 16.07
C HIS A 117 32.04 16.17 15.30
N ASP A 118 30.96 15.82 16.01
CA ASP A 118 29.69 15.39 15.39
C ASP A 118 28.52 15.50 16.38
N VAL A 119 27.29 15.47 15.86
CA VAL A 119 26.04 15.47 16.60
C VAL A 119 25.24 14.21 16.25
N TYR A 120 25.00 13.37 17.26
CA TYR A 120 24.29 12.11 17.13
C TYR A 120 22.85 12.26 17.63
N VAL A 121 21.89 11.76 16.84
CA VAL A 121 20.46 11.80 17.17
C VAL A 121 19.93 10.36 17.11
N ASP A 122 19.16 9.95 18.12
CA ASP A 122 18.47 8.65 18.12
C ASP A 122 16.96 8.78 17.86
N TYR A 123 16.30 7.62 17.71
CA TYR A 123 14.85 7.52 17.48
C TYR A 123 14.00 8.05 18.65
N TYR A 124 14.53 8.04 19.88
CA TYR A 124 13.86 8.53 21.08
C TYR A 124 14.09 10.03 21.31
N GLY A 125 14.70 10.72 20.33
CA GLY A 125 14.99 12.14 20.38
C GLY A 125 16.13 12.51 21.32
N ASN A 126 16.96 11.57 21.74
CA ASN A 126 18.20 11.85 22.46
C ASN A 126 19.23 12.43 21.49
N ILE A 127 19.89 13.51 21.90
CA ILE A 127 20.88 14.21 21.09
C ILE A 127 22.18 14.32 21.88
N ILE A 128 23.27 13.84 21.28
CA ILE A 128 24.62 13.87 21.87
C ILE A 128 25.53 14.68 20.97
N VAL A 129 26.10 15.74 21.52
CA VAL A 129 27.14 16.54 20.88
C VAL A 129 28.48 16.02 21.38
N LYS A 130 29.29 15.44 20.48
CA LYS A 130 30.63 14.98 20.80
C LYS A 130 31.64 16.01 20.31
N MET A 131 32.52 16.46 21.19
CA MET A 131 33.66 17.32 20.86
C MET A 131 34.86 16.48 20.37
N GLU A 132 35.79 17.09 19.66
CA GLU A 132 37.04 16.44 19.20
C GLU A 132 37.87 15.88 20.36
N ASN A 133 37.89 16.57 21.50
CA ASN A 133 38.53 16.11 22.74
C ASN A 133 37.66 15.14 23.58
N ASN A 134 36.65 14.51 22.97
CA ASN A 134 35.75 13.54 23.60
C ASN A 134 34.89 14.06 24.77
N VAL A 135 34.86 15.37 25.03
CA VAL A 135 33.81 15.97 25.87
C VAL A 135 32.46 15.74 25.18
N MET A 136 31.44 15.34 25.94
CA MET A 136 30.09 15.12 25.42
C MET A 136 29.08 16.02 26.12
N PHE A 137 28.16 16.56 25.34
CA PHE A 137 26.96 17.24 25.83
C PHE A 137 25.72 16.48 25.40
N TYR A 138 24.68 16.52 26.25
CA TYR A 138 23.42 15.85 26.01
C TYR A 138 22.27 16.84 26.09
N PHE A 139 21.34 16.72 25.15
CA PHE A 139 20.02 17.29 25.25
C PHE A 139 19.01 16.37 24.55
N LYS A 140 17.73 16.73 24.60
CA LYS A 140 16.66 15.98 23.95
C LYS A 140 15.93 16.90 22.97
N ILE A 141 15.30 16.32 21.95
CA ILE A 141 14.43 17.06 21.04
C ILE A 141 13.39 17.87 21.82
N ASN A 142 13.05 19.06 21.31
CA ASN A 142 12.17 20.03 21.97
C ASN A 142 12.71 20.64 23.27
N ILE A 143 13.92 20.30 23.69
CA ILE A 143 14.63 20.94 24.81
C ILE A 143 15.65 21.93 24.24
N ARG A 144 15.81 23.05 24.95
CA ARG A 144 16.61 24.20 24.52
C ARG A 144 17.94 24.32 25.25
N ASP A 145 18.15 23.48 26.25
CA ASP A 145 19.37 23.46 27.03
C ASP A 145 20.04 22.08 27.06
N ALA A 146 21.37 22.09 27.07
CA ALA A 146 22.23 20.92 27.12
C ALA A 146 22.98 20.82 28.44
N VAL A 147 23.24 19.57 28.84
CA VAL A 147 24.05 19.25 30.02
C VAL A 147 25.34 18.58 29.59
N LYS A 148 26.43 18.92 30.26
CA LYS A 148 27.73 18.27 30.05
C LYS A 148 27.73 16.89 30.74
N LEU A 149 28.03 15.84 29.99
CA LEU A 149 28.13 14.47 30.52
C LEU A 149 29.46 14.26 31.27
N HIS A 150 29.55 13.19 32.06
CA HIS A 150 30.80 12.84 32.74
C HIS A 150 31.88 12.44 31.74
N PHE A 151 33.14 12.58 32.15
CA PHE A 151 34.28 12.16 31.35
C PHE A 151 34.44 10.63 31.41
N TRP A 152 34.22 9.96 30.29
CA TRP A 152 34.42 8.52 30.14
C TRP A 152 35.70 8.16 29.39
N MET A 153 36.25 9.12 28.64
CA MET A 153 37.33 8.89 27.69
C MET A 153 38.45 9.89 27.93
N SER A 154 39.68 9.48 27.64
CA SER A 154 40.80 10.41 27.55
C SER A 154 40.61 11.35 26.35
N GLU A 155 41.01 12.61 26.51
CA GLU A 155 40.90 13.64 25.48
C GLU A 155 41.65 13.31 24.19
N THR A 156 42.64 12.42 24.25
CA THR A 156 43.50 12.06 23.10
C THR A 156 43.09 10.78 22.39
N THR A 157 42.18 9.98 22.99
CA THR A 157 41.82 8.68 22.41
C THR A 157 40.88 8.87 21.23
N LYS A 158 41.20 8.26 20.08
CA LYS A 158 40.28 8.29 18.93
C LYS A 158 39.05 7.46 19.24
N SER A 159 37.88 8.09 19.17
CA SER A 159 36.62 7.42 19.48
C SER A 159 35.46 7.96 18.64
N LEU A 160 34.44 7.12 18.47
CA LEU A 160 33.17 7.42 17.83
C LEU A 160 32.03 7.06 18.78
N PHE A 161 30.93 7.80 18.71
CA PHE A 161 29.68 7.43 19.37
C PHE A 161 28.72 6.78 18.35
N PHE A 162 27.99 5.75 18.74
CA PHE A 162 27.03 5.08 17.88
C PHE A 162 25.81 4.56 18.65
N PHE A 163 24.64 4.60 18.04
CA PHE A 163 23.42 3.97 18.53
C PHE A 163 23.11 2.72 17.70
N SER A 164 22.92 1.57 18.35
CA SER A 164 22.47 0.35 17.66
C SER A 164 21.01 0.41 17.22
N ASP A 165 20.59 -0.51 16.36
CA ASP A 165 19.18 -0.70 15.96
C ASP A 165 18.27 -1.07 17.16
N SER A 166 18.88 -1.63 18.21
CA SER A 166 18.22 -1.91 19.49
C SER A 166 18.33 -0.74 20.49
N TYR A 167 18.84 0.39 20.02
CA TYR A 167 18.94 1.68 20.72
C TYR A 167 19.86 1.70 21.94
N HIS A 168 20.71 0.68 22.07
CA HIS A 168 21.84 0.73 22.99
C HIS A 168 22.90 1.69 22.42
N ALA A 169 23.37 2.59 23.28
CA ALA A 169 24.45 3.53 22.97
C ALA A 169 25.81 2.85 23.18
N TYR A 170 26.74 3.10 22.27
CA TYR A 170 28.09 2.54 22.28
C TYR A 170 29.14 3.62 22.09
N LEU A 171 30.24 3.49 22.84
CA LEU A 171 31.51 4.14 22.54
C LEU A 171 32.39 3.17 21.77
N VAL A 172 32.87 3.59 20.61
CA VAL A 172 33.73 2.78 19.76
C VAL A 172 35.13 3.39 19.77
N TYR A 173 36.07 2.69 20.38
CA TYR A 173 37.47 3.11 20.44
C TYR A 173 38.22 2.61 19.22
N VAL A 174 39.10 3.47 18.68
CA VAL A 174 40.00 3.13 17.58
C VAL A 174 41.43 3.30 18.09
N PHE A 175 42.12 2.19 18.27
CA PHE A 175 43.51 2.19 18.75
C PHE A 175 44.48 2.38 17.58
N ASP A 176 45.70 2.86 17.86
CA ASP A 176 46.71 3.14 16.83
C ASP A 176 47.16 1.89 16.04
N ASN A 177 46.96 0.70 16.61
CA ASN A 177 47.19 -0.57 15.91
C ASN A 177 46.05 -0.96 14.95
N GLY A 178 45.04 -0.10 14.77
CA GLY A 178 43.87 -0.33 13.92
C GLY A 178 42.77 -1.18 14.56
N THR A 179 42.93 -1.59 15.82
CA THR A 179 41.89 -2.37 16.53
C THR A 179 40.72 -1.46 16.88
N VAL A 180 39.51 -1.93 16.60
CA VAL A 180 38.26 -1.25 16.94
C VAL A 180 37.59 -2.02 18.07
N GLN A 181 37.27 -1.33 19.17
CA GLN A 181 36.63 -1.94 20.34
C GLN A 181 35.37 -1.16 20.72
N PRO A 182 34.17 -1.76 20.60
CA PRO A 182 32.94 -1.18 21.12
C PRO A 182 32.84 -1.41 22.64
N GLN A 183 32.23 -0.45 23.34
CA GLN A 183 31.89 -0.51 24.76
C GLN A 183 30.47 0.05 24.94
N ASP A 184 29.63 -0.65 25.70
CA ASP A 184 28.30 -0.15 26.08
C ASP A 184 28.43 1.18 26.85
N TYR A 185 27.66 2.18 26.43
CA TYR A 185 27.58 3.47 27.09
C TYR A 185 26.22 3.62 27.79
N PRO A 186 26.17 3.71 29.14
CA PRO A 186 24.93 3.73 29.90
C PRO A 186 24.27 5.11 29.89
N LEU A 187 23.86 5.59 28.71
CA LEU A 187 23.35 6.95 28.49
C LEU A 187 22.24 7.35 29.48
N ASN A 188 21.26 6.48 29.72
CA ASN A 188 20.16 6.77 30.64
C ASN A 188 20.64 7.03 32.08
N LEU A 189 21.61 6.22 32.57
CA LEU A 189 22.17 6.40 33.91
C LEU A 189 23.00 7.69 34.00
N GLU A 190 23.76 7.99 32.94
CA GLU A 190 24.53 9.23 32.83
C GLU A 190 23.65 10.47 32.90
N VAL A 191 22.60 10.49 32.09
CA VAL A 191 21.63 11.60 32.07
C VAL A 191 20.99 11.76 33.45
N GLN A 192 20.52 10.68 34.08
CA GLN A 192 19.96 10.73 35.43
C GLN A 192 20.95 11.25 36.47
N SER A 193 22.24 10.86 36.38
CA SER A 193 23.27 11.30 37.30
C SER A 193 23.56 12.79 37.18
N VAL A 194 23.66 13.31 35.95
CA VAL A 194 23.96 14.73 35.71
C VAL A 194 22.77 15.63 36.09
N THR A 195 21.55 15.20 35.77
CA THR A 195 20.33 15.99 36.03
C THR A 195 19.79 15.84 37.45
N TYR A 196 20.34 14.93 38.26
CA TYR A 196 19.93 14.74 39.65
C TYR A 196 19.98 16.05 40.46
N LYS A 197 21.04 16.85 40.28
CA LYS A 197 21.23 18.11 41.01
C LYS A 197 20.26 19.22 40.57
N SER A 198 19.85 19.23 39.30
CA SER A 198 18.88 20.21 38.79
C SER A 198 17.43 19.84 39.13
N GLN A 199 17.21 18.70 39.80
CA GLN A 199 15.88 18.15 40.10
C GLN A 199 14.99 18.02 38.85
N ASP A 200 15.60 17.83 37.68
CA ASP A 200 14.88 17.74 36.41
C ASP A 200 14.13 16.40 36.35
N LYS A 201 12.81 16.45 36.55
CA LYS A 201 11.93 15.29 36.58
C LYS A 201 11.00 15.31 35.39
N CYS A 202 10.81 14.15 34.77
CA CYS A 202 9.80 14.01 33.73
C CYS A 202 8.40 14.29 34.31
N PRO A 203 7.59 15.14 33.65
CA PRO A 203 6.26 15.48 34.14
C PRO A 203 5.25 14.33 33.99
N TYR A 204 5.59 13.28 33.21
CA TYR A 204 4.81 12.05 33.08
C TYR A 204 5.63 10.82 33.44
N MET A 205 4.93 9.74 33.78
CA MET A 205 5.53 8.44 34.12
C MET A 205 5.54 7.47 32.94
N ALA A 206 4.52 7.53 32.09
CA ALA A 206 4.40 6.65 30.95
C ALA A 206 3.66 7.31 29.78
N PHE A 207 4.08 6.94 28.56
CA PHE A 207 3.44 7.30 27.31
C PHE A 207 3.31 6.05 26.45
N HIS A 208 2.09 5.53 26.30
CA HIS A 208 1.77 4.31 25.58
C HIS A 208 0.95 4.59 24.32
N ASN A 209 1.00 3.70 23.34
CA ASN A 209 0.20 3.77 22.12
C ASN A 209 0.08 2.39 21.47
N ASN A 210 -0.83 2.26 20.50
CA ASN A 210 -0.99 1.07 19.66
C ASN A 210 -0.42 1.23 18.24
N VAL A 211 0.55 2.12 18.05
CA VAL A 211 1.20 2.34 16.75
C VAL A 211 2.35 1.35 16.60
N PHE A 212 2.09 0.26 15.88
CA PHE A 212 3.03 -0.85 15.69
C PHE A 212 3.74 -0.83 14.34
N ARG A 213 3.22 -0.08 13.36
CA ARG A 213 3.80 0.03 12.01
C ARG A 213 4.32 1.45 11.77
N VAL A 214 5.39 1.55 10.98
CA VAL A 214 5.92 2.84 10.52
C VAL A 214 5.01 3.43 9.44
N ILE A 215 4.39 2.59 8.62
CA ILE A 215 3.47 3.00 7.55
C ILE A 215 2.16 2.22 7.60
N TYR A 216 1.05 2.94 7.42
CA TYR A 216 -0.30 2.40 7.23
C TYR A 216 -0.80 2.81 5.86
N PHE A 217 -1.47 1.91 5.16
CA PHE A 217 -2.13 2.21 3.89
C PHE A 217 -3.63 2.38 4.13
N LEU A 218 -4.21 3.46 3.61
CA LEU A 218 -5.65 3.70 3.63
C LEU A 218 -6.16 3.82 2.21
N ASP A 219 -7.16 3.00 1.88
CA ASP A 219 -7.91 3.12 0.65
C ASP A 219 -9.21 3.94 0.86
N LYS A 220 -9.97 4.13 -0.22
CA LYS A 220 -11.25 4.84 -0.19
C LYS A 220 -12.23 4.18 0.79
N GLY A 221 -12.92 4.99 1.58
CA GLY A 221 -13.90 4.53 2.58
C GLY A 221 -13.31 3.80 3.78
N GLU A 222 -11.99 3.50 3.80
CA GLU A 222 -11.33 2.91 4.96
C GLU A 222 -11.07 3.96 6.03
N ASN A 223 -10.93 3.50 7.27
CA ASN A 223 -10.54 4.31 8.41
C ASN A 223 -9.40 3.65 9.18
N LEU A 224 -8.63 4.48 9.89
CA LEU A 224 -7.58 4.05 10.79
C LEU A 224 -7.80 4.68 12.15
N SER A 225 -7.99 3.84 13.17
CA SER A 225 -8.10 4.29 14.55
C SER A 225 -6.85 3.89 15.34
N ILE A 226 -6.25 4.88 15.99
CA ILE A 226 -5.11 4.71 16.90
C ILE A 226 -5.46 5.31 18.25
N TRP A 227 -4.78 4.87 19.30
CA TRP A 227 -4.86 5.47 20.62
C TRP A 227 -3.48 5.73 21.20
N SER A 228 -3.42 6.75 22.05
CA SER A 228 -2.30 7.05 22.91
C SER A 228 -2.78 7.23 24.34
N GLN A 229 -1.95 6.91 25.31
CA GLN A 229 -2.26 7.06 26.72
C GLN A 229 -1.07 7.69 27.43
N ILE A 230 -1.32 8.76 28.18
CA ILE A 230 -0.34 9.42 29.02
C ILE A 230 -0.72 9.25 30.49
N VAL A 231 0.24 8.84 31.32
CA VAL A 231 0.09 8.66 32.77
C VAL A 231 0.97 9.65 33.49
N TYR A 232 0.39 10.47 34.36
CA TYR A 232 1.09 11.57 35.03
C TYR A 232 0.53 11.83 36.44
N PRO A 233 1.28 12.49 37.34
CA PRO A 233 0.80 12.83 38.67
C PRO A 233 -0.43 13.75 38.63
N GLU A 234 -1.28 13.68 39.65
CA GLU A 234 -2.39 14.63 39.78
C GLU A 234 -1.92 16.10 39.78
N ASN A 235 -2.75 16.98 39.21
CA ASN A 235 -2.54 18.43 39.10
C ASN A 235 -1.46 18.89 38.09
N THR A 236 -0.88 18.00 37.26
CA THR A 236 0.04 18.43 36.18
C THR A 236 -0.68 18.88 34.90
N GLY A 237 -1.85 18.29 34.58
CA GLY A 237 -2.67 18.72 33.44
C GLY A 237 -2.14 18.34 32.05
N LEU A 238 -1.38 17.25 31.92
CA LEU A 238 -0.79 16.84 30.65
C LEU A 238 -1.80 16.23 29.67
N HIS A 239 -1.46 16.27 28.38
CA HIS A 239 -2.24 15.66 27.31
C HIS A 239 -1.36 15.21 26.14
N THR A 240 -1.91 14.39 25.25
CA THR A 240 -1.26 14.07 23.97
C THR A 240 -1.61 15.14 22.94
N ILE A 241 -0.59 15.59 22.21
CA ILE A 241 -0.69 16.44 21.03
C ILE A 241 -0.56 15.54 19.79
N VAL A 242 -1.44 15.78 18.81
CA VAL A 242 -1.45 15.10 17.52
C VAL A 242 -1.10 16.13 16.46
N GLU A 243 0.05 15.94 15.83
CA GLU A 243 0.52 16.78 14.73
C GLU A 243 0.49 15.98 13.45
N THR A 244 0.09 16.64 12.36
CA THR A 244 0.03 16.03 11.03
C THR A 244 0.70 16.92 10.02
N TYR A 245 1.52 16.34 9.17
CA TYR A 245 2.25 17.02 8.11
C TYR A 245 2.03 16.33 6.77
N GLY A 246 1.87 17.10 5.70
CA GLY A 246 1.51 16.62 4.37
C GLY A 246 0.12 17.10 3.89
N PRO A 247 -0.45 16.45 2.86
CA PRO A 247 -1.67 16.90 2.22
C PRO A 247 -2.90 16.63 3.10
N LYS A 248 -3.86 17.56 3.07
CA LYS A 248 -5.10 17.49 3.86
C LYS A 248 -6.15 16.59 3.20
N VAL A 249 -5.85 15.29 3.11
CA VAL A 249 -6.66 14.27 2.41
C VAL A 249 -7.55 13.42 3.32
N LEU A 250 -7.34 13.50 4.64
CA LEU A 250 -8.09 12.73 5.64
C LEU A 250 -8.85 13.67 6.59
N ALA A 251 -10.05 13.25 6.98
CA ALA A 251 -10.75 13.82 8.12
C ALA A 251 -10.21 13.19 9.40
N ILE A 252 -9.97 14.00 10.43
CA ILE A 252 -9.42 13.57 11.72
C ILE A 252 -10.46 13.81 12.80
N ALA A 253 -10.89 12.74 13.46
CA ALA A 253 -11.74 12.80 14.64
C ALA A 253 -10.93 12.42 15.89
N GLN A 254 -11.10 13.15 16.98
CA GLN A 254 -10.42 12.92 18.24
C GLN A 254 -11.43 12.73 19.35
N ASP A 255 -11.24 11.70 20.16
CA ASP A 255 -12.03 11.42 21.36
C ASP A 255 -11.09 11.17 22.53
N SER A 256 -11.37 11.76 23.68
CA SER A 256 -10.48 11.70 24.84
C SER A 256 -11.21 11.22 26.08
N HIS A 257 -10.64 10.20 26.72
CA HIS A 257 -11.11 9.65 27.98
C HIS A 257 -10.09 9.94 29.09
N TYR A 258 -10.58 10.18 30.29
CA TYR A 258 -9.75 10.59 31.43
C TYR A 258 -10.16 9.84 32.70
N GLU A 259 -9.16 9.36 33.44
CA GLU A 259 -9.31 8.60 34.68
C GLU A 259 -8.33 9.10 35.74
N ILE A 260 -8.74 9.03 37.01
CA ILE A 260 -7.91 9.34 38.17
C ILE A 260 -7.89 8.12 39.08
N ALA A 261 -6.70 7.68 39.46
CA ALA A 261 -6.52 6.62 40.44
C ALA A 261 -5.20 6.79 41.21
N LEU A 262 -5.26 6.63 42.53
CA LEU A 262 -4.08 6.53 43.41
C LEU A 262 -3.07 7.69 43.29
N GLY A 263 -3.53 8.94 43.09
CA GLY A 263 -2.65 10.10 42.95
C GLY A 263 -2.13 10.32 41.52
N TYR A 264 -2.61 9.53 40.55
CA TYR A 264 -2.23 9.61 39.15
C TYR A 264 -3.44 9.85 38.25
N CYS A 265 -3.20 10.65 37.22
CA CYS A 265 -4.09 10.91 36.11
C CYS A 265 -3.67 10.05 34.91
N THR A 266 -4.65 9.41 34.28
CA THR A 266 -4.47 8.72 33.00
C THR A 266 -5.37 9.38 31.97
N LYS A 267 -4.79 9.86 30.87
CA LYS A 267 -5.54 10.43 29.75
C LYS A 267 -5.29 9.60 28.50
N THR A 268 -6.35 9.01 27.97
CA THR A 268 -6.33 8.21 26.73
C THR A 268 -6.94 9.04 25.61
N LEU A 269 -6.21 9.23 24.52
CA LEU A 269 -6.66 9.93 23.32
C LEU A 269 -6.78 8.90 22.18
N SER A 270 -7.99 8.74 21.66
CA SER A 270 -8.29 7.99 20.44
C SER A 270 -8.38 8.94 19.26
N VAL A 271 -7.67 8.64 18.19
CA VAL A 271 -7.64 9.43 16.95
C VAL A 271 -8.07 8.52 15.81
N THR A 272 -9.08 8.95 15.04
CA THR A 272 -9.56 8.24 13.86
C THR A 272 -9.35 9.09 12.62
N PHE A 273 -8.66 8.50 11.65
CA PHE A 273 -8.42 9.06 10.32
C PHE A 273 -9.40 8.42 9.34
N THR A 274 -10.15 9.23 8.60
CA THR A 274 -11.17 8.75 7.67
C THR A 274 -11.04 9.40 6.31
N GLN A 275 -11.08 8.59 5.26
CA GLN A 275 -11.23 9.06 3.88
C GLN A 275 -12.72 9.31 3.61
N ILE A 276 -13.10 10.56 3.32
CA ILE A 276 -14.51 10.97 3.18
C ILE A 276 -14.87 11.48 1.77
N ALA A 277 -13.98 11.34 0.79
CA ALA A 277 -14.23 11.90 -0.54
C ALA A 277 -15.20 11.02 -1.34
N GLN A 278 -16.09 11.67 -2.08
CA GLN A 278 -17.04 11.04 -3.00
C GLN A 278 -16.59 11.27 -4.44
N TYR A 279 -16.38 10.19 -5.18
CA TYR A 279 -15.86 10.20 -6.54
C TYR A 279 -16.94 10.02 -7.60
N GLU A 280 -18.14 9.63 -7.21
CA GLU A 280 -19.29 9.50 -8.12
C GLU A 280 -19.55 10.78 -8.90
N LEU A 281 -19.63 10.65 -10.23
CA LEU A 281 -20.02 11.71 -11.16
C LEU A 281 -19.13 12.97 -11.10
N LYS A 282 -17.90 12.85 -10.59
CA LYS A 282 -16.92 13.96 -10.64
C LYS A 282 -16.50 14.21 -12.10
N PRO A 283 -16.40 15.47 -12.53
CA PRO A 283 -16.10 15.81 -13.94
C PRO A 283 -14.70 15.35 -14.38
N ASP A 284 -13.75 15.24 -13.44
CA ASP A 284 -12.42 14.69 -13.67
C ASP A 284 -12.06 13.76 -12.50
N TYR A 285 -12.36 12.47 -12.68
CA TYR A 285 -12.15 11.43 -11.68
C TYR A 285 -10.68 11.29 -11.27
N PHE A 286 -9.77 11.20 -12.25
CA PHE A 286 -8.35 10.96 -11.98
C PHE A 286 -7.68 12.14 -11.29
N LYS A 287 -8.01 13.38 -11.69
CA LYS A 287 -7.50 14.57 -11.01
C LYS A 287 -7.99 14.66 -9.57
N GLN A 288 -9.24 14.28 -9.32
CA GLN A 288 -9.78 14.23 -7.96
C GLN A 288 -9.09 13.13 -7.13
N GLN A 289 -8.85 11.95 -7.70
CA GLN A 289 -8.07 10.90 -7.03
C GLN A 289 -6.66 11.39 -6.66
N GLN A 290 -5.97 12.04 -7.59
CA GLN A 290 -4.64 12.58 -7.33
C GLN A 290 -4.66 13.60 -6.18
N LYS A 291 -5.65 14.48 -6.15
CA LYS A 291 -5.83 15.49 -5.09
C LYS A 291 -6.13 14.88 -3.72
N ASP A 292 -6.86 13.77 -3.69
CA ASP A 292 -7.29 13.09 -2.47
C ASP A 292 -6.37 11.93 -2.06
N SER A 293 -5.20 11.82 -2.71
CA SER A 293 -4.16 10.83 -2.42
C SER A 293 -2.87 11.52 -1.99
N GLY A 294 -2.04 10.82 -1.23
CA GLY A 294 -0.75 11.33 -0.78
C GLY A 294 -0.28 10.69 0.51
N LEU A 295 0.90 11.11 0.95
CA LEU A 295 1.52 10.64 2.18
C LEU A 295 1.30 11.67 3.29
N LEU A 296 0.67 11.25 4.39
CA LEU A 296 0.52 12.04 5.60
C LEU A 296 1.46 11.48 6.67
N VAL A 297 2.28 12.33 7.28
CA VAL A 297 3.08 11.96 8.45
C VAL A 297 2.37 12.44 9.71
N VAL A 298 2.26 11.57 10.70
CA VAL A 298 1.55 11.82 11.95
C VAL A 298 2.50 11.62 13.12
N GLN A 299 2.43 12.54 14.08
CA GLN A 299 3.20 12.51 15.32
C GLN A 299 2.28 12.59 16.53
N LEU A 300 2.47 11.63 17.44
CA LEU A 300 1.84 11.60 18.76
C LEU A 300 2.89 11.95 19.79
N ARG A 301 2.65 12.99 20.57
CA ARG A 301 3.67 13.49 21.48
C ARG A 301 3.03 14.06 22.75
N PRO A 302 3.62 13.88 23.96
CA PRO A 302 3.20 14.59 25.17
C PRO A 302 3.13 16.12 25.03
N SER A 303 2.37 16.80 25.90
CA SER A 303 2.32 18.27 25.92
C SER A 303 3.57 18.91 26.51
N GLU A 304 4.27 18.21 27.40
CA GLU A 304 5.48 18.67 28.07
C GLU A 304 6.58 17.60 28.05
N TYR A 305 7.83 18.04 28.16
CA TYR A 305 9.03 17.20 28.06
C TYR A 305 10.11 17.62 29.05
N SER A 306 11.00 16.68 29.35
CA SER A 306 12.25 16.95 30.06
C SER A 306 13.35 16.01 29.57
N LYS A 307 14.60 16.30 29.98
CA LYS A 307 15.78 15.52 29.58
C LYS A 307 15.71 14.08 30.10
N THR A 308 14.99 13.89 31.21
CA THR A 308 14.86 12.59 31.89
C THR A 308 13.65 11.78 31.44
N CYS A 309 12.82 12.31 30.54
CA CYS A 309 11.63 11.62 30.10
C CYS A 309 11.94 10.33 29.31
N PRO A 310 11.23 9.22 29.62
CA PRO A 310 11.27 8.02 28.79
C PRO A 310 10.60 8.28 27.43
N ILE A 311 10.91 7.42 26.45
CA ILE A 311 10.37 7.34 25.07
C ILE A 311 9.65 8.62 24.62
N ALA A 312 10.36 9.45 23.86
CA ALA A 312 9.76 10.58 23.16
C ALA A 312 8.78 10.11 22.09
N GLN A 313 8.02 11.08 21.58
CA GLN A 313 7.07 11.06 20.47
C GLN A 313 7.10 9.83 19.53
N LYS A 314 5.91 9.41 19.11
CA LYS A 314 5.74 8.36 18.11
C LYS A 314 5.39 9.00 16.76
N VAL A 315 6.21 8.75 15.75
CA VAL A 315 5.98 9.19 14.36
C VAL A 315 5.65 7.98 13.48
N PHE A 316 4.65 8.12 12.63
CA PHE A 316 4.25 7.11 11.64
C PHE A 316 3.60 7.78 10.42
N GLU A 317 3.49 7.03 9.35
CA GLU A 317 3.01 7.48 8.06
C GLU A 317 1.66 6.84 7.73
N ILE A 318 0.80 7.60 7.05
CA ILE A 318 -0.45 7.15 6.46
C ILE A 318 -0.37 7.45 4.96
N ALA A 319 -0.15 6.41 4.16
CA ALA A 319 -0.21 6.48 2.70
C ALA A 319 -1.66 6.31 2.25
N VAL A 320 -2.26 7.39 1.76
CA VAL A 320 -3.62 7.39 1.21
C VAL A 320 -3.51 7.24 -0.30
N GLY A 321 -4.05 6.14 -0.85
CA GLY A 321 -3.97 5.88 -2.28
C GLY A 321 -3.94 4.40 -2.61
N CYS A 322 -3.44 4.09 -3.80
CA CYS A 322 -3.30 2.71 -4.23
C CYS A 322 -2.04 2.09 -3.65
N ASN A 323 -2.20 1.08 -2.79
CA ASN A 323 -1.11 0.19 -2.41
C ASN A 323 -0.75 -0.70 -3.61
N SER A 324 0.51 -0.66 -4.08
CA SER A 324 0.98 -1.45 -5.23
C SER A 324 0.79 -2.95 -5.08
N ASN A 325 0.68 -3.42 -3.83
CA ASN A 325 0.48 -4.82 -3.50
C ASN A 325 -1.01 -5.21 -3.45
N LYS A 326 -1.93 -4.24 -3.48
CA LYS A 326 -3.37 -4.46 -3.51
C LYS A 326 -3.79 -4.83 -4.93
N ALA A 327 -4.20 -6.07 -5.10
CA ALA A 327 -4.67 -6.60 -6.37
C ALA A 327 -5.90 -7.46 -6.16
N ILE A 328 -6.71 -7.56 -7.21
CA ILE A 328 -7.73 -8.61 -7.24
C ILE A 328 -7.03 -9.93 -7.50
N ARG A 329 -7.27 -10.91 -6.63
CA ARG A 329 -6.93 -12.30 -6.89
C ARG A 329 -8.20 -13.10 -7.14
N LYS A 330 -8.14 -13.94 -8.16
CA LYS A 330 -9.05 -15.08 -8.27
C LYS A 330 -8.75 -16.05 -7.11
N VAL A 331 -9.78 -16.62 -6.49
CA VAL A 331 -9.69 -17.60 -5.38
C VAL A 331 -8.61 -18.67 -5.65
N ARG A 332 -7.87 -19.06 -4.59
CA ARG A 332 -6.70 -19.99 -4.60
C ARG A 332 -6.84 -21.13 -5.61
N TYR A 333 -6.04 -21.06 -6.66
CA TYR A 333 -5.84 -22.14 -7.62
C TYR A 333 -4.36 -22.51 -7.64
N ASP A 334 -4.01 -23.56 -6.89
CA ASP A 334 -2.69 -24.18 -6.91
C ASP A 334 -2.55 -25.03 -8.19
N TRP A 335 -1.78 -24.54 -9.15
CA TRP A 335 -1.52 -25.22 -10.43
C TRP A 335 -0.91 -26.62 -10.26
N GLY A 336 -0.09 -26.82 -9.22
CA GLY A 336 0.49 -28.12 -8.91
C GLY A 336 -0.54 -29.10 -8.34
N LYS A 337 -1.71 -28.61 -7.92
CA LYS A 337 -2.77 -29.40 -7.27
C LYS A 337 -4.05 -29.57 -8.11
N TYR A 338 -4.38 -28.66 -9.05
CA TYR A 338 -5.76 -28.57 -9.58
C TYR A 338 -6.02 -28.38 -11.10
N GLY A 339 -5.05 -28.49 -12.02
CA GLY A 339 -5.20 -28.31 -13.49
C GLY A 339 -6.62 -28.18 -14.16
N CYS A 340 -6.75 -27.25 -15.15
CA CYS A 340 -7.94 -26.84 -15.98
C CYS A 340 -8.75 -25.53 -15.65
N PRO A 341 -9.36 -24.88 -16.68
CA PRO A 341 -10.31 -23.75 -16.56
C PRO A 341 -11.58 -24.09 -15.75
N LEU A 342 -12.34 -23.07 -15.31
CA LEU A 342 -13.60 -23.28 -14.59
C LEU A 342 -14.62 -23.95 -15.51
N ARG A 343 -14.96 -25.21 -15.24
CA ARG A 343 -15.92 -25.97 -16.02
C ARG A 343 -17.33 -25.65 -15.58
N VAL A 344 -18.15 -25.19 -16.52
CA VAL A 344 -19.56 -24.84 -16.28
C VAL A 344 -20.41 -25.59 -17.29
N ASP A 345 -21.44 -26.29 -16.85
CA ASP A 345 -22.44 -26.85 -17.77
C ASP A 345 -23.17 -25.69 -18.45
N PHE A 346 -23.35 -25.73 -19.78
CA PHE A 346 -24.02 -24.65 -20.52
C PHE A 346 -25.44 -24.31 -20.01
N ARG A 347 -26.08 -25.22 -19.27
CA ARG A 347 -27.39 -25.01 -18.62
C ARG A 347 -27.31 -24.28 -17.28
N GLU A 348 -26.14 -24.28 -16.66
CA GLU A 348 -25.89 -23.62 -15.38
C GLU A 348 -25.62 -22.14 -15.58
N LYS A 349 -26.11 -21.35 -14.61
CA LYS A 349 -25.86 -19.92 -14.55
C LYS A 349 -24.57 -19.69 -13.78
N PHE A 350 -23.63 -18.94 -14.34
CA PHE A 350 -22.35 -18.68 -13.69
C PHE A 350 -22.26 -17.25 -13.19
N GLN A 351 -22.07 -17.09 -11.88
CA GLN A 351 -21.75 -15.79 -11.27
C GLN A 351 -20.29 -15.81 -10.81
N PRO A 352 -19.42 -14.97 -11.37
CA PRO A 352 -18.05 -14.84 -10.87
C PRO A 352 -18.04 -14.21 -9.48
N VAL A 353 -17.33 -14.84 -8.55
CA VAL A 353 -17.01 -14.27 -7.23
C VAL A 353 -15.54 -13.89 -7.22
N ILE A 354 -15.26 -12.66 -6.82
CA ILE A 354 -13.95 -12.02 -6.93
C ILE A 354 -13.50 -11.58 -5.53
N GLN A 355 -12.21 -11.73 -5.21
CA GLN A 355 -11.66 -11.37 -3.91
C GLN A 355 -10.53 -10.35 -4.04
N VAL A 356 -10.46 -9.40 -3.10
CA VAL A 356 -9.35 -8.44 -3.00
C VAL A 356 -8.34 -8.95 -1.98
N SER A 357 -7.06 -8.85 -2.31
CA SER A 357 -5.97 -9.28 -1.42
C SER A 357 -4.74 -8.38 -1.55
N ASP A 358 -3.93 -8.35 -0.50
CA ASP A 358 -2.56 -7.80 -0.51
C ASP A 358 -1.56 -8.81 0.11
N GLU A 359 -0.39 -8.32 0.51
CA GLU A 359 0.65 -9.09 1.21
C GLU A 359 0.23 -9.57 2.61
N ASN A 360 -0.72 -8.90 3.26
CA ASN A 360 -1.20 -9.24 4.60
C ASN A 360 -2.33 -10.30 4.56
N GLY A 361 -2.97 -10.51 3.40
CA GLY A 361 -3.95 -11.57 3.20
C GLY A 361 -5.09 -11.19 2.26
N VAL A 362 -6.19 -11.95 2.34
CA VAL A 362 -7.44 -11.66 1.61
C VAL A 362 -8.29 -10.73 2.47
N TYR A 363 -8.66 -9.57 1.94
CA TYR A 363 -9.52 -8.58 2.61
C TYR A 363 -10.99 -9.03 2.64
N GLY A 364 -11.45 -9.64 1.55
CA GLY A 364 -12.84 -10.08 1.40
C GLY A 364 -13.28 -10.22 -0.06
N ASP A 365 -14.55 -10.57 -0.24
CA ASP A 365 -15.21 -10.61 -1.54
C ASP A 365 -15.51 -9.18 -2.04
N VAL A 366 -15.47 -8.97 -3.36
CA VAL A 366 -15.89 -7.72 -4.00
C VAL A 366 -17.41 -7.66 -3.99
N ASP A 367 -17.96 -6.82 -3.13
CA ASP A 367 -19.39 -6.60 -2.92
C ASP A 367 -19.96 -5.40 -3.71
N VAL A 368 -19.12 -4.77 -4.53
CA VAL A 368 -19.48 -3.65 -5.40
C VAL A 368 -19.69 -4.09 -6.86
N ASN A 369 -20.16 -3.15 -7.67
CA ASN A 369 -20.42 -3.38 -9.08
C ASN A 369 -19.13 -3.57 -9.88
N PHE A 370 -19.09 -4.62 -10.70
CA PHE A 370 -18.01 -4.90 -11.64
C PHE A 370 -18.57 -5.40 -12.97
N ILE A 371 -17.79 -5.28 -14.03
CA ILE A 371 -18.11 -5.82 -15.35
C ILE A 371 -17.18 -6.96 -15.70
N VAL A 372 -17.64 -7.77 -16.65
CA VAL A 372 -16.82 -8.78 -17.30
C VAL A 372 -17.00 -8.69 -18.81
N TRP A 373 -15.90 -8.80 -19.55
CA TRP A 373 -15.93 -8.89 -21.01
C TRP A 373 -14.94 -9.94 -21.48
N GLU A 374 -15.26 -10.58 -22.61
CA GLU A 374 -14.39 -11.58 -23.22
C GLU A 374 -13.29 -10.90 -24.04
N ILE A 375 -12.03 -11.26 -23.79
CA ILE A 375 -10.87 -10.53 -24.33
C ILE A 375 -10.45 -10.98 -25.73
N HIS A 376 -11.01 -12.09 -26.24
CA HIS A 376 -10.75 -12.64 -27.57
C HIS A 376 -11.87 -12.34 -28.57
N GLY A 377 -12.87 -11.54 -28.18
CA GLY A 377 -13.93 -11.04 -29.05
C GLY A 377 -15.10 -12.01 -29.25
N ARG A 378 -15.27 -13.00 -28.37
CA ARG A 378 -16.48 -13.85 -28.39
C ARG A 378 -17.69 -13.09 -27.87
N ASP A 379 -18.83 -13.24 -28.54
CA ASP A 379 -20.11 -12.58 -28.22
C ASP A 379 -21.25 -13.59 -28.00
N ASP A 380 -20.95 -14.89 -27.95
CA ASP A 380 -21.90 -15.99 -27.81
C ASP A 380 -22.27 -16.31 -26.34
N TYR A 381 -22.22 -15.30 -25.47
CA TYR A 381 -22.67 -15.34 -24.08
C TYR A 381 -23.60 -14.17 -23.79
N THR A 382 -24.42 -14.27 -22.75
CA THR A 382 -25.29 -13.17 -22.32
C THR A 382 -25.54 -13.20 -20.82
N PHE A 383 -26.37 -12.29 -20.33
CA PHE A 383 -26.73 -12.14 -18.93
C PHE A 383 -28.17 -12.56 -18.71
N ASN A 384 -28.45 -13.25 -17.60
CA ASN A 384 -29.77 -13.83 -17.35
C ASN A 384 -30.82 -12.82 -16.85
N SER A 385 -30.41 -11.63 -16.44
CA SER A 385 -31.29 -10.59 -15.90
C SER A 385 -31.33 -9.37 -16.80
N THR A 386 -32.52 -8.80 -16.99
CA THR A 386 -32.70 -7.54 -17.74
C THR A 386 -32.54 -6.33 -16.83
N MET A 387 -32.28 -5.15 -17.41
CA MET A 387 -32.18 -3.89 -16.65
C MET A 387 -33.42 -3.65 -15.78
N LYS A 388 -34.62 -3.95 -16.30
CA LYS A 388 -35.89 -3.86 -15.56
C LYS A 388 -35.94 -4.82 -14.35
N GLN A 389 -35.46 -6.05 -14.50
CA GLN A 389 -35.43 -7.03 -13.40
C GLN A 389 -34.41 -6.66 -12.33
N SER A 390 -33.31 -6.01 -12.73
CA SER A 390 -32.28 -5.48 -11.82
C SER A 390 -32.70 -4.16 -11.15
N GLY A 391 -33.88 -3.62 -11.45
CA GLY A 391 -34.43 -2.42 -10.80
C GLY A 391 -33.94 -1.09 -11.37
N CYS A 392 -33.35 -1.07 -12.57
CA CYS A 392 -32.91 0.16 -13.21
C CYS A 392 -34.10 1.10 -13.50
N LEU A 393 -33.90 2.39 -13.23
CA LEU A 393 -34.84 3.46 -13.59
C LEU A 393 -34.57 4.01 -14.99
N ASN A 394 -33.31 3.97 -15.42
CA ASN A 394 -32.83 4.41 -16.73
C ASN A 394 -32.03 3.31 -17.42
N GLU A 395 -31.81 3.46 -18.72
CA GLU A 395 -30.95 2.54 -19.47
C GLU A 395 -29.53 2.56 -18.89
N ALA A 396 -29.01 1.38 -18.54
CA ALA A 396 -27.67 1.23 -18.02
C ALA A 396 -26.65 1.25 -19.18
N GLN A 397 -25.42 1.64 -18.89
CA GLN A 397 -24.31 1.48 -19.84
C GLN A 397 -24.12 -0.02 -20.15
N THR A 398 -23.77 -0.30 -21.41
CA THR A 398 -23.41 -1.65 -21.89
C THR A 398 -22.01 -1.62 -22.48
N TRP A 399 -21.32 -2.74 -22.50
CA TRP A 399 -19.99 -2.88 -23.07
C TRP A 399 -19.94 -2.37 -24.52
N LYS A 400 -20.96 -2.71 -25.31
CA LYS A 400 -21.09 -2.25 -26.69
C LYS A 400 -21.17 -0.72 -26.79
N THR A 401 -22.10 -0.10 -26.06
CA THR A 401 -22.27 1.37 -26.08
C THR A 401 -21.02 2.09 -25.57
N MET A 402 -20.34 1.52 -24.58
CA MET A 402 -19.10 2.09 -24.06
C MET A 402 -17.95 1.99 -25.06
N MET A 403 -17.83 0.89 -25.81
CA MET A 403 -16.85 0.77 -26.90
C MET A 403 -17.12 1.79 -28.02
N GLU A 404 -18.37 1.95 -28.45
CA GLU A 404 -18.76 2.92 -29.49
C GLU A 404 -18.49 4.38 -29.05
N MET A 405 -18.66 4.70 -27.77
CA MET A 405 -18.33 6.03 -27.25
C MET A 405 -16.82 6.28 -27.08
N ASN A 406 -16.00 5.22 -27.05
CA ASN A 406 -14.57 5.29 -26.71
C ASN A 406 -13.68 4.51 -27.70
N GLU A 407 -14.00 4.55 -29.00
CA GLU A 407 -13.33 3.77 -30.04
C GLU A 407 -11.80 3.92 -30.09
N ASN A 408 -11.28 5.07 -29.62
CA ASN A 408 -9.85 5.39 -29.64
C ASN A 408 -9.08 4.89 -28.41
N LEU A 409 -9.74 4.27 -27.44
CA LEU A 409 -9.11 3.82 -26.19
C LEU A 409 -8.80 2.31 -26.22
N PRO A 410 -7.71 1.86 -25.56
CA PRO A 410 -7.51 0.45 -25.28
C PRO A 410 -8.70 -0.13 -24.51
N LEU A 411 -9.04 -1.41 -24.73
CA LEU A 411 -10.21 -2.07 -24.10
C LEU A 411 -10.25 -1.88 -22.57
N ASP A 412 -9.10 -1.90 -21.90
CA ASP A 412 -9.00 -1.71 -20.44
C ASP A 412 -9.39 -0.32 -19.93
N MET A 413 -9.47 0.67 -20.82
CA MET A 413 -9.80 2.07 -20.53
C MET A 413 -11.18 2.46 -21.06
N VAL A 414 -11.90 1.55 -21.73
CA VAL A 414 -13.21 1.83 -22.34
C VAL A 414 -14.28 2.07 -21.27
N TRP A 415 -14.33 1.21 -20.24
CA TRP A 415 -15.30 1.31 -19.17
C TRP A 415 -14.62 1.09 -17.83
N GLY A 416 -14.82 2.01 -16.89
CA GLY A 416 -14.23 1.96 -15.56
C GLY A 416 -14.92 2.90 -14.58
N PRO A 417 -14.38 3.03 -13.37
CA PRO A 417 -14.96 3.91 -12.36
C PRO A 417 -15.04 5.38 -12.78
N GLU A 418 -14.13 5.82 -13.66
CA GLU A 418 -14.04 7.18 -14.20
C GLU A 418 -15.27 7.61 -15.02
N ASN A 419 -15.97 6.66 -15.64
CA ASN A 419 -17.08 6.94 -16.54
C ASN A 419 -18.34 6.11 -16.23
N TYR A 420 -18.34 5.37 -15.11
CA TYR A 420 -19.48 4.62 -14.63
C TYR A 420 -20.63 5.52 -14.16
N ARG A 421 -21.85 5.18 -14.58
CA ARG A 421 -23.08 5.85 -14.18
C ARG A 421 -24.11 4.83 -13.67
N PRO A 422 -24.61 4.98 -12.44
CA PRO A 422 -25.63 4.07 -11.92
C PRO A 422 -26.96 4.27 -12.66
N CYS A 423 -27.62 3.17 -13.03
CA CYS A 423 -28.94 3.21 -13.69
C CYS A 423 -30.11 3.54 -12.75
N PHE A 424 -29.82 3.70 -11.45
CA PHE A 424 -30.80 3.93 -10.38
C PHE A 424 -31.05 5.42 -10.09
N SER A 425 -30.24 6.33 -10.65
CA SER A 425 -30.44 7.77 -10.45
C SER A 425 -31.67 8.26 -11.22
N TYR A 426 -32.44 9.17 -10.63
CA TYR A 426 -33.60 9.80 -11.30
C TYR A 426 -33.11 10.70 -12.44
N ALA A 427 -33.60 10.48 -13.66
CA ALA A 427 -33.32 11.35 -14.81
C ALA A 427 -34.64 11.86 -15.40
N ILE A 428 -34.65 13.10 -15.87
CA ILE A 428 -35.81 13.73 -16.49
C ILE A 428 -35.83 13.31 -17.97
N GLY A 429 -36.70 12.37 -18.34
CA GLY A 429 -36.82 11.88 -19.71
C GLY A 429 -37.62 10.58 -19.83
N LYS A 430 -37.76 10.05 -21.05
CA LYS A 430 -38.28 8.69 -21.25
C LYS A 430 -37.18 7.70 -20.80
N PRO A 431 -37.49 6.73 -19.92
CA PRO A 431 -36.56 5.64 -19.66
C PRO A 431 -36.31 4.93 -21.00
N GLY A 432 -35.05 4.69 -21.34
CA GLY A 432 -34.66 3.97 -22.55
C GLY A 432 -35.15 2.52 -22.56
N ASP A 433 -34.52 1.66 -23.36
CA ASP A 433 -34.97 0.26 -23.46
C ASP A 433 -34.47 -0.58 -22.28
N LEU A 434 -35.30 -0.69 -21.23
CA LEU A 434 -35.00 -1.51 -20.03
C LEU A 434 -35.15 -3.02 -20.25
N SER A 435 -35.51 -3.48 -21.45
CA SER A 435 -35.60 -4.91 -21.78
C SER A 435 -34.25 -5.55 -22.09
N GLN A 436 -33.22 -4.72 -22.34
CA GLN A 436 -31.86 -5.19 -22.61
C GLN A 436 -31.26 -5.95 -21.41
N PRO A 437 -30.30 -6.88 -21.67
CA PRO A 437 -29.54 -7.56 -20.62
C PRO A 437 -28.80 -6.55 -19.74
N TYR A 438 -28.77 -6.81 -18.44
CA TYR A 438 -27.97 -6.04 -17.50
C TYR A 438 -26.56 -6.64 -17.45
N GLU A 439 -25.53 -5.90 -17.84
CA GLU A 439 -24.16 -6.44 -17.97
C GLU A 439 -23.28 -6.23 -16.73
N ILE A 440 -23.82 -5.57 -15.70
CA ILE A 440 -23.11 -5.29 -14.46
C ILE A 440 -23.38 -6.41 -13.45
N LEU A 441 -22.31 -6.94 -12.87
CA LEU A 441 -22.33 -8.01 -11.88
C LEU A 441 -21.99 -7.44 -10.51
N ASN A 442 -22.58 -8.03 -9.49
CA ASN A 442 -22.35 -7.74 -8.08
C ASN A 442 -22.70 -9.01 -7.31
N ILE A 443 -21.97 -9.36 -6.25
CA ILE A 443 -22.28 -10.54 -5.42
C ILE A 443 -23.72 -10.55 -4.89
N SER A 444 -24.30 -9.38 -4.65
CA SER A 444 -25.66 -9.20 -4.15
C SER A 444 -26.71 -9.22 -5.27
N ASN A 445 -26.32 -8.91 -6.52
CA ASN A 445 -27.24 -8.97 -7.64
C ASN A 445 -27.35 -10.42 -8.14
N LYS A 446 -28.56 -10.89 -8.46
CA LYS A 446 -28.78 -12.27 -8.94
C LYS A 446 -28.49 -12.41 -10.44
N ASN A 447 -27.54 -11.63 -10.94
CA ASN A 447 -27.17 -11.60 -12.34
C ASN A 447 -26.00 -12.54 -12.61
N HIS A 448 -26.09 -13.30 -13.69
CA HIS A 448 -25.21 -14.41 -14.01
C HIS A 448 -24.94 -14.41 -15.52
N LEU A 449 -23.74 -14.86 -15.87
CA LEU A 449 -23.39 -15.25 -17.23
C LEU A 449 -24.13 -16.54 -17.60
N VAL A 450 -24.63 -16.57 -18.83
CA VAL A 450 -25.30 -17.71 -19.44
C VAL A 450 -24.85 -17.89 -20.89
N TRP A 451 -24.81 -19.13 -21.35
CA TRP A 451 -24.42 -19.50 -22.71
C TRP A 451 -25.63 -20.05 -23.45
N PRO A 452 -26.17 -19.32 -24.46
CA PRO A 452 -27.35 -19.76 -25.19
C PRO A 452 -27.11 -21.00 -26.07
N THR A 453 -25.86 -21.28 -26.43
CA THR A 453 -25.45 -22.36 -27.32
C THR A 453 -25.01 -23.59 -26.54
N ASP A 454 -25.23 -24.78 -27.11
CA ASP A 454 -24.89 -26.07 -26.51
C ASP A 454 -23.46 -26.55 -26.85
N HIS A 455 -22.62 -25.64 -27.35
CA HIS A 455 -21.28 -25.95 -27.80
C HIS A 455 -20.25 -25.80 -26.66
N VAL A 456 -19.25 -26.68 -26.69
CA VAL A 456 -18.08 -26.56 -25.81
C VAL A 456 -17.26 -25.36 -26.25
N GLY A 457 -17.03 -24.43 -25.34
CA GLY A 457 -16.32 -23.19 -25.60
C GLY A 457 -15.39 -22.80 -24.47
N MET A 458 -14.20 -22.30 -24.81
CA MET A 458 -13.33 -21.63 -23.85
C MET A 458 -13.53 -20.12 -23.99
N TYR A 459 -13.71 -19.46 -22.84
CA TYR A 459 -13.93 -18.03 -22.71
C TYR A 459 -12.90 -17.47 -21.75
N VAL A 460 -12.23 -16.37 -22.11
CA VAL A 460 -11.31 -15.68 -21.22
C VAL A 460 -11.90 -14.33 -20.90
N PHE A 461 -12.41 -14.19 -19.69
CA PHE A 461 -13.01 -12.97 -19.22
C PHE A 461 -11.98 -12.11 -18.50
N ARG A 462 -12.05 -10.82 -18.76
CA ARG A 462 -11.46 -9.80 -17.88
C ARG A 462 -12.57 -9.18 -17.05
N ALA A 463 -12.34 -9.10 -15.74
CA ALA A 463 -13.18 -8.42 -14.79
C ALA A 463 -12.58 -7.07 -14.40
N LYS A 464 -13.41 -6.05 -14.24
CA LYS A 464 -13.00 -4.73 -13.74
C LYS A 464 -14.06 -4.14 -12.82
N VAL A 465 -13.63 -3.65 -11.67
CA VAL A 465 -14.51 -2.95 -10.72
C VAL A 465 -14.93 -1.60 -11.30
N LEU A 466 -16.21 -1.26 -11.17
CA LEU A 466 -16.79 -0.01 -11.68
C LEU A 466 -17.08 1.02 -10.59
N ASP A 467 -17.11 0.62 -9.32
CA ASP A 467 -17.47 1.55 -8.25
C ASP A 467 -16.36 2.59 -8.02
N PRO A 468 -16.61 3.90 -8.24
CA PRO A 468 -15.62 4.96 -8.08
C PRO A 468 -15.21 5.21 -6.63
N ASN A 469 -15.99 4.74 -5.66
CA ASN A 469 -15.73 4.91 -4.24
C ASN A 469 -15.04 3.69 -3.61
N PHE A 470 -14.83 2.60 -4.35
CA PHE A 470 -14.33 1.35 -3.77
C PHE A 470 -12.81 1.31 -3.55
N SER A 471 -12.01 1.79 -4.51
CA SER A 471 -10.55 1.78 -4.38
C SER A 471 -9.87 2.85 -5.22
N PHE A 472 -8.71 3.32 -4.77
CA PHE A 472 -7.77 4.10 -5.57
C PHE A 472 -7.08 3.25 -6.65
N CYS A 473 -6.98 1.94 -6.47
CA CYS A 473 -6.34 1.04 -7.41
C CYS A 473 -7.22 0.74 -8.63
N ASN A 474 -6.58 0.54 -9.79
CA ASN A 474 -7.25 -0.02 -10.95
C ASN A 474 -7.38 -1.54 -10.80
N LEU A 475 -8.48 -1.95 -10.17
CA LEU A 475 -8.71 -3.33 -9.79
C LEU A 475 -9.28 -4.14 -10.97
N THR A 476 -8.43 -5.00 -11.55
CA THR A 476 -8.78 -5.90 -12.65
C THR A 476 -8.34 -7.33 -12.38
N ALA A 477 -9.01 -8.31 -13.00
CA ALA A 477 -8.62 -9.71 -12.95
C ALA A 477 -8.95 -10.45 -14.24
N ILE A 478 -8.27 -11.55 -14.50
CA ILE A 478 -8.53 -12.40 -15.67
C ILE A 478 -8.89 -13.80 -15.19
N PHE A 479 -9.92 -14.39 -15.77
CA PHE A 479 -10.30 -15.76 -15.50
C PHE A 479 -10.85 -16.45 -16.74
N ALA A 480 -10.59 -17.75 -16.86
CA ALA A 480 -11.11 -18.58 -17.94
C ALA A 480 -12.28 -19.45 -17.46
N VAL A 481 -13.27 -19.62 -18.34
CA VAL A 481 -14.41 -20.53 -18.21
C VAL A 481 -14.42 -21.47 -19.42
N GLU A 482 -14.60 -22.77 -19.17
CA GLU A 482 -14.82 -23.80 -20.17
C GLU A 482 -16.28 -24.26 -20.05
N THR A 483 -17.11 -23.98 -21.06
CA THR A 483 -18.47 -24.50 -21.11
C THR A 483 -18.47 -25.94 -21.58
N ILE A 484 -19.26 -26.79 -20.91
CA ILE A 484 -19.42 -28.19 -21.28
C ILE A 484 -20.84 -28.38 -21.79
N GLY A 485 -20.98 -28.95 -22.99
CA GLY A 485 -22.24 -29.20 -23.66
C GLY A 485 -22.43 -30.67 -24.04
N VAL A 486 -23.65 -31.05 -24.39
CA VAL A 486 -23.99 -32.41 -24.83
C VAL A 486 -23.61 -32.58 -26.30
N ILE A 487 -22.98 -33.72 -26.63
CA ILE A 487 -22.75 -34.18 -28.01
C ILE A 487 -24.08 -34.08 -28.78
N PRO A 488 -24.15 -33.42 -29.96
CA PRO A 488 -25.42 -33.18 -30.66
C PRO A 488 -26.21 -34.47 -30.83
N LYS A 489 -27.53 -34.40 -30.63
CA LYS A 489 -28.44 -35.56 -30.78
C LYS A 489 -28.18 -36.24 -32.13
N PRO A 490 -28.07 -37.58 -32.18
CA PRO A 490 -27.81 -38.28 -33.43
C PRO A 490 -28.91 -37.94 -34.42
N ASN A 491 -28.51 -37.44 -35.59
CA ASN A 491 -29.44 -37.09 -36.65
C ASN A 491 -30.24 -38.35 -37.03
N VAL A 492 -31.57 -38.28 -36.87
CA VAL A 492 -32.51 -39.39 -37.12
C VAL A 492 -32.32 -39.97 -38.52
N TYR A 493 -31.99 -39.13 -39.51
CA TYR A 493 -31.70 -39.57 -40.88
C TYR A 493 -30.43 -40.41 -40.98
N LEU A 494 -29.40 -40.08 -40.20
CA LEU A 494 -28.11 -40.77 -40.17
C LEU A 494 -28.25 -42.14 -39.48
N VAL A 495 -29.03 -42.19 -38.39
CA VAL A 495 -29.40 -43.44 -37.71
C VAL A 495 -30.24 -44.34 -38.62
N ALA A 496 -31.26 -43.78 -39.29
CA ALA A 496 -32.10 -44.52 -40.23
C ALA A 496 -31.30 -45.07 -41.42
N ALA A 497 -30.37 -44.28 -41.97
CA ALA A 497 -29.49 -44.71 -43.07
C ALA A 497 -28.60 -45.88 -42.64
N PHE A 498 -28.01 -45.83 -41.44
CA PHE A 498 -27.20 -46.92 -40.90
C PHE A 498 -28.01 -48.21 -40.70
N LEU A 499 -29.21 -48.09 -40.13
CA LEU A 499 -30.11 -49.23 -39.93
C LEU A 499 -30.57 -49.84 -41.27
N PHE A 500 -30.83 -49.01 -42.28
CA PHE A 500 -31.20 -49.46 -43.62
C PHE A 500 -30.06 -50.24 -44.30
N ILE A 501 -28.83 -49.75 -44.20
CA ILE A 501 -27.63 -50.45 -44.71
C ILE A 501 -27.45 -51.78 -43.98
N LEU A 502 -27.61 -51.81 -42.66
CA LEU A 502 -27.48 -53.04 -41.87
C LEU A 502 -28.53 -54.09 -42.28
N MET A 503 -29.79 -53.67 -42.49
CA MET A 503 -30.88 -54.51 -42.99
C MET A 503 -30.57 -55.07 -44.39
N LEU A 504 -30.05 -54.25 -45.30
CA LEU A 504 -29.64 -54.70 -46.65
C LEU A 504 -28.51 -55.73 -46.60
N VAL A 505 -27.51 -55.51 -45.76
CA VAL A 505 -26.41 -56.46 -45.56
C VAL A 505 -26.94 -57.77 -44.98
N PHE A 506 -27.84 -57.72 -44.00
CA PHE A 506 -28.42 -58.92 -43.42
C PHE A 506 -29.25 -59.70 -44.45
N PHE A 507 -30.10 -59.02 -45.24
CA PHE A 507 -30.88 -59.65 -46.30
C PHE A 507 -30.01 -60.27 -47.40
N THR A 508 -28.95 -59.57 -47.82
CA THR A 508 -28.03 -60.10 -48.83
C THR A 508 -27.28 -61.32 -48.32
N ILE A 509 -26.81 -61.33 -47.07
CA ILE A 509 -26.21 -62.53 -46.44
C ILE A 509 -27.22 -63.68 -46.40
N LEU A 510 -28.48 -63.40 -46.01
CA LEU A 510 -29.51 -64.44 -45.89
C LEU A 510 -29.85 -65.07 -47.23
N VAL A 511 -30.00 -64.25 -48.28
CA VAL A 511 -30.22 -64.71 -49.67
C VAL A 511 -29.03 -65.50 -50.19
N LEU A 512 -27.80 -65.02 -49.98
CA LEU A 512 -26.59 -65.74 -50.38
C LEU A 512 -26.46 -67.08 -49.63
N SER A 513 -26.79 -67.11 -48.34
CA SER A 513 -26.79 -68.34 -47.54
C SER A 513 -27.83 -69.35 -48.04
N TYR A 514 -29.01 -68.88 -48.45
CA TYR A 514 -30.07 -69.72 -49.01
C TYR A 514 -29.63 -70.35 -50.33
N PHE A 515 -29.05 -69.57 -51.24
CA PHE A 515 -28.51 -70.10 -52.49
C PHE A 515 -27.32 -71.05 -52.27
N HIS A 516 -26.46 -70.76 -51.29
CA HIS A 516 -25.37 -71.65 -50.90
C HIS A 516 -25.90 -72.98 -50.34
N TYR A 517 -26.89 -72.93 -49.44
CA TYR A 517 -27.57 -74.11 -48.91
C TYR A 517 -28.25 -74.91 -50.03
N GLN A 518 -28.95 -74.25 -50.95
CA GLN A 518 -29.61 -74.91 -52.09
C GLN A 518 -28.60 -75.57 -53.03
N ARG A 519 -27.40 -74.98 -53.22
CA ARG A 519 -26.30 -75.58 -53.98
C ARG A 519 -25.77 -76.84 -53.31
N ILE A 520 -25.54 -76.82 -52.00
CA ILE A 520 -25.13 -77.99 -51.21
C ILE A 520 -26.22 -79.07 -51.25
N TYR A 521 -27.47 -78.71 -50.99
CA TYR A 521 -28.60 -79.62 -51.00
C TYR A 521 -28.78 -80.33 -52.36
N ARG A 522 -28.54 -79.62 -53.48
CA ARG A 522 -28.53 -80.22 -54.82
C ARG A 522 -27.34 -81.16 -55.06
N GLN A 523 -26.17 -80.90 -54.48
CA GLN A 523 -25.00 -81.79 -54.59
C GLN A 523 -25.23 -83.14 -53.88
N TYR A 524 -25.97 -83.17 -52.76
CA TYR A 524 -26.23 -84.41 -52.01
C TYR A 524 -27.38 -85.29 -52.57
N ILE A 525 -28.21 -84.78 -53.50
CA ILE A 525 -29.30 -85.55 -54.13
C ILE A 525 -28.84 -86.27 -55.42
N TYR A 526 -27.75 -85.83 -56.06
CA TYR A 526 -27.34 -86.31 -57.39
C TYR A 526 -25.99 -87.03 -57.46
N GLU A 527 -25.48 -87.57 -56.34
CA GLU A 527 -24.45 -88.61 -56.38
C GLU A 527 -24.98 -89.97 -55.85
N PRO A 528 -24.83 -91.08 -56.61
CA PRO A 528 -25.58 -92.30 -56.38
C PRO A 528 -24.89 -93.23 -55.37
N LEU A 529 -25.59 -93.52 -54.27
CA LEU A 529 -25.33 -94.68 -53.43
C LEU A 529 -25.72 -95.95 -54.19
N HIS A 530 -24.82 -96.54 -54.98
CA HIS A 530 -24.75 -98.00 -55.22
C HIS A 530 -23.52 -98.40 -56.06
N LYS A 531 -22.54 -99.01 -55.40
CA LYS A 531 -21.70 -100.07 -55.99
C LYS A 531 -22.08 -101.39 -55.32
N PRO A 532 -22.60 -102.39 -56.05
CA PRO A 532 -22.89 -103.70 -55.48
C PRO A 532 -21.65 -104.61 -55.56
N GLN A 533 -21.40 -105.41 -54.52
CA GLN A 533 -20.57 -106.61 -54.66
C GLN A 533 -21.07 -107.78 -53.81
N ASN A 534 -21.18 -108.91 -54.52
CA ASN A 534 -21.10 -110.31 -54.13
C ASN A 534 -22.35 -111.02 -53.56
N LYS A 535 -23.04 -111.69 -54.49
CA LYS A 535 -23.72 -112.96 -54.25
C LYS A 535 -22.68 -114.09 -54.18
N GLN A 536 -22.78 -114.92 -53.14
CA GLN A 536 -22.37 -116.33 -53.16
C GLN A 536 -23.60 -117.18 -52.84
N LYS A 537 -23.84 -118.23 -53.63
CA LYS A 537 -23.75 -119.62 -53.15
C LYS A 537 -23.92 -120.64 -54.28
N LYS A 538 -23.12 -121.71 -54.17
CA LYS A 538 -23.21 -123.03 -54.83
C LYS A 538 -24.69 -123.49 -54.90
N ASN A 539 -25.20 -123.97 -56.02
CA ASN A 539 -24.94 -125.22 -56.75
C ASN A 539 -25.52 -125.09 -58.16
#